data_AF-A0A921E3N8-F1
#
_entry.id   AF-A0A921E3N8-F1
#
_cell.length_a   1.000
_cell.length_b   1.000
_cell.length_c   1.000
_cell.angle_alpha   90.00
_cell.angle_beta   90.00
_cell.angle_gamma   90.00
#
_symmetry.space_group_name_H-M   'P 1'
#
loop_
_entity.id
_entity.type
_entity.pdbx_description
1 polymer ?
#
loop_
_entity_poly.entity_id
_entity_poly.type
_entity_poly.pdbx_seq_one_letter_code
_entity_poly.pdbx_strand_id
1 'polypeptide(L)'
;MTRSWQIGFGVVLTALAGFVDALGFIRLGGLYTSLMSGNTTQLAVSLGHGEPLGAVLPALLIGAFLVGAVSGGAISALSPPRWVTPAVLGFEAIALAAAVAMAAEHAHVGVASLFLALAMGGQNAVLAHVQGFRAGTTFVTGALFSFGQKAALALAGRGPRLGWTGDGAVWLSLLLGAVAGTAAHTHLGIAALAIPAGVAGGLCLAASLVTLLCRPSPVPTIKI
;
A
#
# COMPACT_ATOMS: atom_id res chain seq x y z
N MET A 1 1.02 -20.78 10.31
CA MET A 1 2.40 -20.53 9.85
C MET A 1 2.36 -19.32 8.92
N THR A 2 2.90 -18.18 9.34
CA THR A 2 3.14 -17.05 8.44
C THR A 2 4.06 -17.53 7.33
N ARG A 3 3.61 -17.47 6.07
CA ARG A 3 4.48 -17.87 4.97
C ARG A 3 5.50 -16.74 4.77
N SER A 4 6.79 -17.02 4.89
CA SER A 4 7.89 -16.04 4.80
C SER A 4 7.82 -15.15 3.56
N TRP A 5 7.28 -15.66 2.45
CA TRP A 5 7.08 -14.89 1.22
C TRP A 5 6.03 -13.76 1.35
N GLN A 6 5.02 -13.91 2.22
CA GLN A 6 4.01 -12.87 2.45
C GLN A 6 4.60 -11.63 3.13
N ILE A 7 5.63 -11.83 3.96
CA ILE A 7 6.39 -10.73 4.57
C ILE A 7 7.18 -9.98 3.50
N GLY A 8 7.84 -10.71 2.60
CA GLY A 8 8.55 -10.10 1.47
C GLY A 8 7.62 -9.26 0.59
N PHE A 9 6.42 -9.76 0.31
CA PHE A 9 5.40 -9.02 -0.44
C PHE A 9 4.99 -7.75 0.29
N GLY A 10 4.76 -7.82 1.61
CA GLY A 10 4.41 -6.65 2.39
C GLY A 10 5.49 -5.56 2.40
N VAL A 11 6.76 -5.93 2.43
CA VAL A 11 7.88 -4.98 2.33
C VAL A 11 7.90 -4.30 0.96
N VAL A 12 7.75 -5.06 -0.13
CA VAL A 12 7.70 -4.52 -1.49
C VAL A 12 6.50 -3.60 -1.69
N LEU A 13 5.31 -4.03 -1.27
CA LEU A 13 4.08 -3.22 -1.34
C LEU A 13 4.20 -1.92 -0.51
N THR A 14 4.85 -1.98 0.65
CA THR A 14 5.13 -0.76 1.44
C THR A 14 6.09 0.18 0.70
N ALA A 15 7.10 -0.35 0.01
CA ALA A 15 7.95 0.47 -0.85
C ALA A 15 7.18 1.07 -2.03
N LEU A 16 6.26 0.31 -2.65
CA LEU A 16 5.38 0.84 -3.69
C LEU A 16 4.50 1.97 -3.16
N ALA A 17 3.93 1.84 -1.97
CA ALA A 17 3.14 2.91 -1.36
C ALA A 17 3.95 4.20 -1.18
N GLY A 18 5.20 4.09 -0.69
CA GLY A 18 6.11 5.23 -0.56
C GLY A 18 6.46 5.84 -1.91
N PHE A 19 6.70 5.01 -2.92
CA PHE A 19 6.99 5.45 -4.29
C PHE A 19 5.82 6.26 -4.87
N VAL A 20 4.61 5.69 -4.84
CA VAL A 20 3.41 6.33 -5.40
C VAL A 20 3.07 7.61 -4.65
N ASP A 21 3.25 7.64 -3.32
CA ASP A 21 3.07 8.85 -2.53
C ASP A 21 4.07 9.94 -2.84
N ALA A 22 5.33 9.63 -3.13
CA ALA A 22 6.30 10.64 -3.57
C ALA A 22 5.87 11.27 -4.90
N LEU A 23 5.40 10.47 -5.86
CA LEU A 23 4.90 10.97 -7.14
C LEU A 23 3.64 11.83 -6.94
N GLY A 24 2.69 11.35 -6.14
CA GLY A 24 1.47 12.07 -5.78
C GLY A 24 1.78 13.41 -5.10
N PHE A 25 2.66 13.40 -4.11
CA PHE A 25 3.05 14.60 -3.35
C PHE A 25 3.64 15.68 -4.24
N ILE A 26 4.58 15.30 -5.12
CA ILE A 26 5.22 16.24 -6.06
C ILE A 26 4.20 16.84 -7.01
N ARG A 27 3.22 16.05 -7.47
CA ARG A 27 2.30 16.46 -8.55
C ARG A 27 0.98 17.05 -8.08
N LEU A 28 0.56 16.77 -6.85
CA LEU A 28 -0.70 17.23 -6.26
C LEU A 28 -0.51 18.40 -5.29
N GLY A 29 0.68 19.00 -5.24
CA GLY A 29 0.95 20.16 -4.38
C GLY A 29 0.99 19.82 -2.90
N GLY A 30 1.48 18.63 -2.54
CA GLY A 30 1.64 18.21 -1.15
C GLY A 30 0.54 17.30 -0.59
N LEU A 31 -0.24 16.64 -1.47
CA LEU A 31 -1.21 15.61 -1.10
C LEU A 31 -0.66 14.21 -1.35
N TYR A 32 -1.17 13.23 -0.60
CA TYR A 32 -0.73 11.84 -0.66
C TYR A 32 -1.79 10.97 -1.31
N THR A 33 -1.39 9.82 -1.86
CA THR A 33 -2.31 8.81 -2.38
C THR A 33 -2.57 7.67 -1.39
N SER A 34 -1.71 7.49 -0.39
CA SER A 34 -1.82 6.44 0.64
C SER A 34 -1.88 7.02 2.06
N LEU A 35 -1.20 8.13 2.35
CA LEU A 35 -1.20 8.80 3.66
C LEU A 35 -2.47 9.63 3.90
N MET A 36 -3.57 8.96 4.22
CA MET A 36 -4.87 9.61 4.42
C MET A 36 -4.95 10.49 5.68
N SER A 37 -4.17 10.23 6.73
CA SER A 37 -4.13 11.13 7.88
C SER A 37 -3.62 12.53 7.50
N GLY A 38 -2.60 12.60 6.63
CA GLY A 38 -2.11 13.86 6.08
C GLY A 38 -3.16 14.57 5.23
N ASN A 39 -3.84 13.85 4.34
CA ASN A 39 -4.94 14.42 3.54
C ASN A 39 -6.12 14.89 4.41
N THR A 40 -6.45 14.19 5.49
CA THR A 40 -7.48 14.62 6.45
C THR A 40 -7.09 15.92 7.13
N THR A 41 -5.82 16.11 7.50
CA THR A 41 -5.33 17.39 8.02
C THR A 41 -5.43 18.50 6.97
N GLN A 42 -5.03 18.23 5.71
CA GLN A 42 -5.13 19.20 4.62
C GLN A 42 -6.58 19.59 4.32
N LEU A 43 -7.50 18.61 4.36
CA LEU A 43 -8.93 18.83 4.25
C LEU A 43 -9.43 19.74 5.39
N ALA A 44 -9.08 19.42 6.64
CA ALA A 44 -9.50 20.20 7.80
C ALA A 44 -8.98 21.65 7.76
N VAL A 45 -7.73 21.86 7.36
CA VAL A 45 -7.15 23.21 7.19
C VAL A 45 -7.90 24.00 6.12
N SER A 46 -8.16 23.38 4.96
CA SER A 46 -8.91 24.04 3.86
C SER A 46 -10.32 24.45 4.29
N LEU A 47 -11.02 23.57 5.02
CA LEU A 47 -12.34 23.89 5.58
C LEU A 47 -12.26 24.99 6.65
N GLY A 48 -11.25 24.94 7.52
CA GLY A 48 -11.05 25.93 8.59
C GLY A 48 -10.73 27.34 8.08
N HIS A 49 -10.02 27.45 6.96
CA HIS A 49 -9.76 28.73 6.28
C HIS A 49 -10.91 29.20 5.39
N GLY A 50 -11.98 28.41 5.23
CA GLY A 50 -13.09 28.75 4.34
C GLY A 50 -12.72 28.66 2.86
N GLU A 51 -11.81 27.75 2.50
CA GLU A 51 -11.36 27.49 1.11
C GLU A 51 -11.99 26.19 0.57
N PRO A 52 -13.29 26.20 0.16
CA PRO A 52 -14.01 24.99 -0.21
C PRO A 52 -13.41 24.29 -1.44
N LEU A 53 -12.79 25.03 -2.36
CA LEU A 53 -12.11 24.46 -3.54
C LEU A 53 -10.86 23.66 -3.14
N GLY A 54 -10.09 24.13 -2.16
CA GLY A 54 -8.91 23.44 -1.63
C GLY A 54 -9.26 22.12 -0.92
N ALA A 55 -10.46 22.04 -0.36
CA ALA A 55 -10.98 20.85 0.31
C ALA A 55 -11.39 19.71 -0.66
N VAL A 56 -11.69 20.02 -1.92
CA VAL A 56 -12.28 19.04 -2.86
C VAL A 56 -11.35 17.86 -3.11
N LEU A 57 -10.11 18.11 -3.51
CA LEU A 57 -9.18 17.03 -3.89
C LEU A 57 -8.79 16.13 -2.70
N PRO A 58 -8.43 16.66 -1.51
CA PRO A 58 -8.23 15.83 -0.32
C PRO A 58 -9.44 14.94 0.02
N ALA A 59 -10.66 15.50 -0.06
CA ALA A 59 -11.88 14.75 0.20
C ALA A 59 -12.10 13.62 -0.83
N LEU A 60 -11.86 13.90 -2.12
CA LEU A 60 -11.95 12.89 -3.17
C LEU A 60 -10.91 11.78 -3.01
N LEU A 61 -9.68 12.12 -2.62
CA LEU A 61 -8.62 11.14 -2.34
C LEU A 61 -9.00 10.22 -1.17
N ILE A 62 -9.53 10.79 -0.08
CA ILE A 62 -10.03 10.02 1.06
C ILE A 62 -11.18 9.11 0.64
N GLY A 63 -12.13 9.61 -0.15
CA GLY A 63 -13.24 8.83 -0.68
C GLY A 63 -12.78 7.67 -1.57
N ALA A 64 -11.88 7.93 -2.51
CA ALA A 64 -11.32 6.92 -3.40
C ALA A 64 -10.53 5.85 -2.62
N PHE A 65 -9.73 6.25 -1.63
CA PHE A 65 -9.03 5.33 -0.75
C PHE A 65 -10.01 4.45 0.03
N LEU A 66 -11.08 5.03 0.59
CA LEU A 66 -12.11 4.29 1.31
C LEU A 66 -12.80 3.27 0.42
N VAL A 67 -13.18 3.65 -0.81
CA VAL A 67 -13.74 2.72 -1.80
C VAL A 67 -12.75 1.59 -2.08
N GLY A 68 -11.47 1.92 -2.27
CA GLY A 68 -10.41 0.93 -2.48
C GLY A 68 -10.28 -0.05 -1.33
N ALA A 69 -10.31 0.44 -0.09
CA ALA A 69 -10.24 -0.38 1.12
C ALA A 69 -11.45 -1.32 1.24
N VAL A 70 -12.66 -0.81 0.95
CA VAL A 70 -13.88 -1.63 0.92
C VAL A 70 -13.79 -2.68 -0.19
N SER A 71 -13.34 -2.31 -1.39
CA SER A 71 -13.17 -3.24 -2.51
C SER A 71 -12.14 -4.33 -2.22
N GLY A 72 -10.95 -3.98 -1.71
CA GLY A 72 -9.93 -4.96 -1.33
C GLY A 72 -10.39 -5.89 -0.21
N GLY A 73 -11.11 -5.34 0.78
CA GLY A 73 -11.75 -6.13 1.85
C GLY A 73 -12.82 -7.08 1.32
N ALA A 74 -13.70 -6.60 0.43
CA ALA A 74 -14.74 -7.42 -0.19
C ALA A 74 -14.14 -8.53 -1.07
N ILE A 75 -13.14 -8.21 -1.90
CA ILE A 75 -12.40 -9.21 -2.69
C ILE A 75 -11.83 -10.27 -1.76
N SER A 76 -11.23 -9.87 -0.64
CA SER A 76 -10.66 -10.83 0.31
C SER A 76 -11.72 -11.70 0.99
N ALA A 77 -12.85 -11.12 1.37
CA ALA A 77 -13.94 -11.83 2.04
C ALA A 77 -14.68 -12.81 1.11
N LEU A 78 -14.78 -12.48 -0.17
CA LEU A 78 -15.51 -13.27 -1.17
C LEU A 78 -14.62 -14.26 -1.93
N SER A 79 -13.30 -14.09 -1.90
CA SER A 79 -12.36 -14.99 -2.58
C SER A 79 -12.07 -16.24 -1.75
N PRO A 80 -11.90 -17.42 -2.38
CA PRO A 80 -11.36 -18.59 -1.69
C PRO A 80 -10.02 -18.26 -1.02
N PRO A 81 -9.69 -18.79 0.17
CA PRO A 81 -8.52 -18.38 0.95
C PRO A 81 -7.19 -18.42 0.17
N ARG A 82 -7.02 -19.38 -0.74
CA ARG A 82 -5.81 -19.52 -1.58
C ARG A 82 -5.67 -18.45 -2.67
N TRP A 83 -6.77 -17.79 -3.04
CA TRP A 83 -6.85 -16.80 -4.12
C TRP A 83 -6.91 -15.36 -3.62
N VAL A 84 -7.05 -15.13 -2.30
CA VAL A 84 -7.12 -13.77 -1.73
C VAL A 84 -5.95 -12.90 -2.17
N THR A 85 -4.71 -13.36 -1.95
CA THR A 85 -3.50 -12.59 -2.30
C THR A 85 -3.42 -12.25 -3.79
N PRO A 86 -3.49 -13.20 -4.75
CA PRO A 86 -3.46 -12.85 -6.17
C PRO A 86 -4.67 -12.00 -6.60
N ALA A 87 -5.87 -12.20 -6.04
CA ALA A 87 -7.04 -11.41 -6.40
C ALA A 87 -6.90 -9.93 -6.00
N VAL A 88 -6.42 -9.66 -4.78
CA VAL A 88 -6.19 -8.27 -4.31
C VAL A 88 -5.04 -7.62 -5.08
N LEU A 89 -3.94 -8.35 -5.33
CA LEU A 89 -2.83 -7.84 -6.15
C LEU A 89 -3.28 -7.56 -7.60
N GLY A 90 -4.19 -8.37 -8.14
CA GLY A 90 -4.80 -8.12 -9.45
C GLY A 90 -5.63 -6.84 -9.47
N PHE A 91 -6.45 -6.62 -8.45
CA PHE A 91 -7.19 -5.35 -8.29
C PHE A 91 -6.25 -4.15 -8.20
N GLU A 92 -5.21 -4.24 -7.36
CA GLU A 92 -4.21 -3.19 -7.20
C GLU A 92 -3.48 -2.90 -8.53
N ALA A 93 -3.03 -3.94 -9.25
CA ALA A 93 -2.37 -3.82 -10.53
C ALA A 93 -3.27 -3.17 -11.60
N ILE A 94 -4.55 -3.54 -11.64
CA ILE A 94 -5.54 -2.93 -12.57
C ILE A 94 -5.76 -1.46 -12.23
N ALA A 95 -5.92 -1.12 -10.94
CA ALA A 95 -6.11 0.26 -10.52
C ALA A 95 -4.87 1.13 -10.83
N LEU A 96 -3.66 0.62 -10.60
CA LEU A 96 -2.42 1.31 -10.97
C LEU A 96 -2.25 1.44 -12.49
N ALA A 97 -2.60 0.42 -13.27
CA ALA A 97 -2.58 0.50 -14.74
C ALA A 97 -3.59 1.53 -15.25
N ALA A 98 -4.78 1.61 -14.65
CA ALA A 98 -5.76 2.64 -14.95
C ALA A 98 -5.21 4.05 -14.63
N ALA A 99 -4.51 4.21 -13.50
CA ALA A 99 -3.84 5.47 -13.17
C ALA A 99 -2.81 5.88 -14.23
N VAL A 100 -2.01 4.92 -14.73
CA VAL A 100 -1.04 5.15 -15.81
C VAL A 100 -1.74 5.57 -17.11
N ALA A 101 -2.82 4.88 -17.50
CA ALA A 101 -3.59 5.20 -18.70
C ALA A 101 -4.19 6.61 -18.60
N MET A 102 -4.83 6.95 -17.48
CA MET A 102 -5.41 8.28 -17.25
C MET A 102 -4.35 9.38 -17.25
N ALA A 103 -3.16 9.09 -16.72
CA ALA A 103 -2.04 10.03 -16.72
C ALA A 103 -1.44 10.26 -18.12
N ALA A 104 -1.61 9.31 -19.05
CA ALA A 104 -1.15 9.42 -20.43
C ALA A 104 -2.15 10.21 -21.32
N GLU A 105 -3.45 10.02 -21.09
CA GLU A 105 -4.51 10.65 -21.90
C GLU A 105 -4.83 12.09 -21.48
N HIS A 106 -4.63 12.45 -20.21
CA HIS A 106 -5.01 13.76 -19.68
C HIS A 106 -3.86 14.39 -18.87
N ALA A 107 -3.53 15.65 -19.15
CA ALA A 107 -2.63 16.46 -18.31
C ALA A 107 -3.20 16.77 -16.90
N HIS A 108 -4.44 16.35 -16.62
CA HIS A 108 -5.12 16.55 -15.34
C HIS A 108 -4.78 15.44 -14.34
N VAL A 109 -3.67 15.65 -13.63
CA VAL A 109 -3.11 14.79 -12.57
C VAL A 109 -4.17 14.33 -11.53
N GLY A 110 -5.24 15.10 -11.31
CA GLY A 110 -6.28 14.80 -10.34
C GLY A 110 -6.97 13.45 -10.54
N VAL A 111 -7.34 13.07 -11.77
CA VAL A 111 -8.09 11.81 -11.98
C VAL A 111 -7.20 10.58 -11.78
N ALA A 112 -5.96 10.61 -12.29
CA ALA A 112 -4.98 9.55 -12.07
C ALA A 112 -4.75 9.32 -10.56
N SER A 113 -4.70 10.40 -9.77
CA SER A 113 -4.51 10.29 -8.31
C SER A 113 -5.65 9.58 -7.58
N LEU A 114 -6.88 9.61 -8.11
CA LEU A 114 -8.00 8.86 -7.53
C LEU A 114 -7.82 7.35 -7.72
N PHE A 115 -7.31 6.92 -8.89
CA PHE A 115 -6.98 5.51 -9.12
C PHE A 115 -5.78 5.05 -8.30
N LEU A 116 -4.79 5.92 -8.08
CA LEU A 116 -3.70 5.65 -7.14
C LEU A 116 -4.24 5.47 -5.71
N ALA A 117 -5.09 6.38 -5.23
CA ALA A 117 -5.69 6.28 -3.91
C ALA A 117 -6.57 5.02 -3.77
N LEU A 118 -7.34 4.68 -4.81
CA LEU A 118 -8.11 3.44 -4.89
C LEU A 118 -7.21 2.20 -4.75
N ALA A 119 -6.09 2.14 -5.48
CA ALA A 119 -5.14 1.04 -5.39
C ALA A 119 -4.56 0.92 -3.97
N MET A 120 -4.08 2.03 -3.41
CA MET A 120 -3.48 2.09 -2.08
C MET A 120 -4.47 1.70 -0.97
N GLY A 121 -5.75 2.05 -1.13
CA GLY A 121 -6.81 1.63 -0.23
C GLY A 121 -6.97 0.11 -0.18
N GLY A 122 -6.98 -0.53 -1.36
CA GLY A 122 -7.13 -1.99 -1.47
C GLY A 122 -5.90 -2.80 -1.06
N GLN A 123 -4.70 -2.24 -1.22
CA GLN A 123 -3.41 -2.91 -0.97
C GLN A 123 -3.30 -3.52 0.44
N ASN A 124 -3.86 -2.86 1.45
CA ASN A 124 -3.82 -3.36 2.83
C ASN A 124 -4.53 -4.71 3.01
N ALA A 125 -5.47 -5.06 2.14
CA ALA A 125 -6.19 -6.33 2.20
C ALA A 125 -5.29 -7.53 1.87
N VAL A 126 -4.18 -7.33 1.12
CA VAL A 126 -3.18 -8.37 0.83
C VAL A 126 -2.60 -8.96 2.11
N LEU A 127 -2.38 -8.11 3.13
CA LEU A 127 -1.73 -8.49 4.38
C LEU A 127 -2.70 -8.69 5.55
N ALA A 128 -3.98 -8.38 5.38
CA ALA A 128 -4.99 -8.52 6.43
C ALA A 128 -5.10 -9.94 7.01
N HIS A 129 -4.68 -10.95 6.24
CA HIS A 129 -4.73 -12.37 6.62
C HIS A 129 -3.41 -12.88 7.23
N VAL A 130 -2.36 -12.04 7.30
CA VAL A 130 -1.04 -12.43 7.81
C VAL A 130 -0.98 -12.21 9.32
N GLN A 131 -1.17 -13.29 10.10
CA GLN A 131 -1.06 -13.26 11.56
C GLN A 131 0.30 -12.70 12.02
N GLY A 132 0.31 -11.71 12.91
CA GLY A 132 1.55 -11.14 13.47
C GLY A 132 2.14 -9.96 12.68
N PHE A 133 1.62 -9.64 11.50
CA PHE A 133 1.88 -8.36 10.84
C PHE A 133 0.79 -7.39 11.29
N ARG A 134 1.13 -6.39 12.10
CA ARG A 134 0.17 -5.36 12.54
C ARG A 134 -0.24 -4.54 11.31
N ALA A 135 -1.43 -4.87 10.82
CA ALA A 135 -2.28 -4.22 9.82
C ALA A 135 -1.65 -3.04 9.04
N GLY A 136 -1.39 -3.31 7.76
CA GLY A 136 -1.42 -2.38 6.64
C GLY A 136 -0.11 -1.66 6.32
N THR A 137 0.30 -1.79 5.06
CA THR A 137 1.46 -1.12 4.44
C THR A 137 1.37 0.40 4.44
N THR A 138 0.22 0.97 4.82
CA THR A 138 -0.02 2.41 4.95
C THR A 138 -0.03 2.91 6.40
N PHE A 139 0.12 2.04 7.41
CA PHE A 139 0.17 2.42 8.84
C PHE A 139 1.61 2.61 9.35
N VAL A 140 2.44 3.26 8.54
CA VAL A 140 3.89 3.34 8.77
C VAL A 140 4.26 4.15 10.02
N THR A 141 3.44 5.11 10.45
CA THR A 141 3.64 5.80 11.73
C THR A 141 3.66 4.84 12.91
N GLY A 142 2.80 3.81 12.88
CA GLY A 142 2.76 2.76 13.90
C GLY A 142 3.99 1.85 13.85
N ALA A 143 4.50 1.56 12.63
CA ALA A 143 5.74 0.81 12.44
C ALA A 143 6.94 1.57 13.00
N LEU A 144 7.08 2.87 12.68
CA LEU A 144 8.17 3.70 13.21
C LEU A 144 8.14 3.79 14.73
N PHE A 145 6.96 3.99 15.33
CA PHE A 145 6.80 3.99 16.78
C PHE A 145 7.19 2.63 17.40
N SER A 146 6.71 1.53 16.81
CA SER A 146 7.00 0.16 17.28
C SER A 146 8.48 -0.18 17.15
N PHE A 147 9.13 0.25 16.07
CA PHE A 147 10.58 0.15 15.89
C PHE A 147 11.32 0.81 17.06
N GLY A 148 10.97 2.06 17.41
CA GLY A 148 11.58 2.77 18.54
C GLY A 148 11.40 2.04 19.88
N GLN A 149 10.19 1.57 20.17
CA GLN A 149 9.90 0.84 21.42
C GLN A 149 10.68 -0.48 21.51
N LYS A 150 10.72 -1.26 20.42
CA LYS A 150 11.43 -2.54 20.41
C LYS A 150 12.95 -2.37 20.40
N ALA A 151 13.46 -1.32 19.76
CA ALA A 151 14.86 -0.95 19.83
C ALA A 151 15.27 -0.59 21.27
N ALA A 152 14.46 0.21 21.98
CA ALA A 152 14.69 0.55 23.37
C ALA A 152 14.74 -0.69 24.29
N LEU A 153 13.82 -1.64 24.12
CA LEU A 153 13.82 -2.90 24.86
C LEU A 153 15.05 -3.76 24.58
N ALA A 154 15.49 -3.83 23.32
CA ALA A 154 16.69 -4.56 22.93
C ALA A 154 17.96 -3.93 23.55
N LEU A 155 18.07 -2.60 23.51
CA LEU A 155 19.17 -1.84 24.12
C LEU A 155 19.21 -2.00 25.64
N ALA A 156 18.04 -2.07 26.29
CA ALA A 156 17.94 -2.32 27.73
C ALA A 156 18.20 -3.78 28.14
N GLY A 157 18.43 -4.69 27.18
CA GLY A 157 18.54 -6.13 27.44
C GLY A 157 17.25 -6.79 27.92
N ARG A 158 16.10 -6.10 27.79
CA ARG A 158 14.78 -6.54 28.26
C ARG A 158 13.89 -7.11 27.15
N GLY A 159 14.40 -7.18 25.93
CA GLY A 159 13.69 -7.73 24.78
C GLY A 159 14.62 -8.48 23.82
N PRO A 160 14.05 -9.18 22.82
CA PRO A 160 14.84 -9.86 21.80
C PRO A 160 15.75 -8.88 21.05
N ARG A 161 17.03 -9.23 20.89
CA ARG A 161 18.04 -8.38 20.24
C ARG A 161 17.63 -7.87 18.85
N LEU A 162 16.86 -8.65 18.11
CA LEU A 162 16.39 -8.35 16.74
C LEU A 162 14.87 -8.19 16.64
N GLY A 163 14.16 -7.98 17.76
CA GLY A 163 12.70 -7.86 17.77
C GLY A 163 12.16 -6.66 16.97
N TRP A 164 13.01 -5.64 16.74
CA TRP A 164 12.70 -4.40 16.03
C TRP A 164 12.80 -4.51 14.50
N THR A 165 13.42 -5.58 13.98
CA THR A 165 13.79 -5.68 12.56
C THR A 165 12.60 -5.62 11.61
N GLY A 166 11.48 -6.25 11.97
CA GLY A 166 10.26 -6.22 11.15
C GLY A 166 9.69 -4.81 11.00
N ASP A 167 9.51 -4.07 12.10
CA ASP A 167 8.95 -2.72 12.05
C ASP A 167 9.92 -1.73 11.37
N GLY A 168 11.22 -1.88 11.66
CA GLY A 168 12.27 -1.09 11.01
C GLY A 168 12.31 -1.33 9.50
N ALA A 169 12.14 -2.57 9.04
CA ALA A 169 12.10 -2.91 7.62
C ALA A 169 10.89 -2.29 6.91
N VAL A 170 9.71 -2.28 7.55
CA VAL A 170 8.50 -1.64 7.00
C VAL A 170 8.67 -0.12 6.88
N TRP A 171 9.19 0.54 7.92
CA TRP A 171 9.44 1.98 7.84
C TRP A 171 10.51 2.33 6.79
N LEU A 172 11.61 1.58 6.77
CA LEU A 172 12.70 1.82 5.83
C LEU A 172 12.27 1.54 4.40
N SER A 173 11.40 0.55 4.15
CA SER A 173 10.92 0.27 2.80
C SER A 173 10.05 1.38 2.25
N LEU A 174 9.18 2.00 3.07
CA LEU A 174 8.45 3.22 2.68
C LEU A 174 9.43 4.33 2.29
N LEU A 175 10.44 4.61 3.12
CA LEU A 175 11.42 5.66 2.88
C LEU A 175 12.20 5.42 1.58
N LEU A 176 12.73 4.21 1.40
CA LEU A 176 13.46 3.84 0.18
C LEU A 176 12.56 3.89 -1.06
N GLY A 177 11.31 3.46 -0.92
CA GLY A 177 10.29 3.58 -1.95
C GLY A 177 10.05 5.03 -2.38
N ALA A 178 9.88 5.94 -1.42
CA ALA A 178 9.71 7.36 -1.67
C ALA A 178 10.94 7.98 -2.35
N VAL A 179 12.16 7.66 -1.88
CA VAL A 179 13.41 8.11 -2.52
C VAL A 179 13.50 7.61 -3.96
N ALA A 180 13.20 6.33 -4.20
CA ALA A 180 13.16 5.75 -5.54
C ALA A 180 12.08 6.40 -6.42
N GLY A 181 10.91 6.72 -5.85
CA GLY A 181 9.83 7.42 -6.54
C GLY A 181 10.23 8.83 -6.96
N THR A 182 10.84 9.60 -6.05
CA THR A 182 11.37 10.92 -6.36
C THR A 182 12.43 10.85 -7.47
N ALA A 183 13.40 9.94 -7.36
CA ALA A 183 14.43 9.78 -8.39
C ALA A 183 13.86 9.32 -9.74
N ALA A 184 12.88 8.41 -9.74
CA ALA A 184 12.20 8.00 -10.96
C ALA A 184 11.41 9.15 -11.59
N HIS A 185 10.73 9.97 -10.77
CA HIS A 185 10.00 11.14 -11.25
C HIS A 185 10.94 12.19 -11.87
N THR A 186 12.15 12.39 -11.34
CA THR A 186 13.11 13.34 -11.93
C THR A 186 13.58 12.94 -13.33
N HIS A 187 13.60 11.64 -13.64
CA HIS A 187 14.08 11.13 -14.94
C HIS A 187 12.95 10.80 -15.92
N LEU A 188 11.82 10.30 -15.43
CA LEU A 188 10.72 9.76 -16.24
C LEU A 188 9.44 10.60 -16.14
N GLY A 189 9.39 11.60 -15.26
CA GLY A 189 8.20 12.40 -15.00
C GLY A 189 7.02 11.52 -14.60
N ILE A 190 5.88 11.68 -15.28
CA ILE A 190 4.66 10.93 -14.99
C ILE A 190 4.75 9.45 -15.42
N ALA A 191 5.61 9.13 -16.38
CA ALA A 191 5.80 7.75 -16.86
C ALA A 191 6.39 6.84 -15.77
N ALA A 192 6.97 7.42 -14.71
CA ALA A 192 7.40 6.67 -13.53
C ALA A 192 6.27 5.86 -12.86
N LEU A 193 4.99 6.21 -13.07
CA LEU A 193 3.84 5.41 -12.60
C LEU A 193 3.76 4.01 -13.22
N ALA A 194 4.41 3.77 -14.36
CA ALA A 194 4.47 2.43 -14.96
C ALA A 194 5.26 1.44 -14.09
N ILE A 195 6.20 1.92 -13.27
CA ILE A 195 7.01 1.09 -12.37
C ILE A 195 6.13 0.40 -11.31
N PRO A 196 5.37 1.12 -10.45
CA PRO A 196 4.52 0.47 -9.47
C PRO A 196 3.46 -0.44 -10.11
N ALA A 197 2.88 -0.05 -11.25
CA ALA A 197 1.94 -0.91 -11.98
C ALA A 197 2.58 -2.23 -12.43
N GLY A 198 3.80 -2.17 -13.00
CA GLY A 198 4.55 -3.35 -13.42
C GLY A 198 4.94 -4.25 -12.26
N VAL A 199 5.40 -3.68 -11.14
CA VAL A 199 5.75 -4.47 -9.94
C VAL A 199 4.52 -5.13 -9.34
N ALA A 200 3.40 -4.43 -9.18
CA ALA A 200 2.14 -5.00 -8.68
C ALA A 200 1.63 -6.13 -9.60
N GLY A 201 1.69 -5.92 -10.92
CA GLY A 201 1.37 -6.96 -11.91
C GLY A 201 2.28 -8.18 -11.80
N GLY A 202 3.59 -7.96 -11.64
CA GLY A 202 4.57 -9.04 -11.42
C GLY A 202 4.31 -9.84 -10.13
N LEU A 203 3.98 -9.16 -9.03
CA LEU A 203 3.58 -9.80 -7.77
C LEU A 203 2.28 -10.59 -7.92
N CYS A 204 1.29 -10.06 -8.65
CA CYS A 204 0.04 -10.76 -8.96
C CYS A 204 0.30 -12.07 -9.74
N LEU A 205 1.13 -12.00 -10.78
CA LEU A 205 1.53 -13.17 -11.57
C LEU A 205 2.27 -14.20 -10.72
N ALA A 206 3.23 -13.76 -9.91
CA ALA A 206 3.98 -14.63 -9.01
C ALA A 206 3.06 -15.31 -7.99
N ALA A 207 2.15 -14.55 -7.36
CA ALA A 207 1.15 -15.09 -6.42
C ALA A 207 0.24 -16.12 -7.10
N SER A 208 -0.23 -15.82 -8.32
CA SER A 208 -1.08 -16.71 -9.10
C SER A 208 -0.36 -18.02 -9.45
N LEU A 209 0.90 -17.93 -9.88
CA LEU A 209 1.72 -19.10 -10.18
C LEU A 209 1.95 -19.97 -8.94
N VAL A 210 2.29 -19.36 -7.79
CA VAL A 210 2.44 -20.09 -6.52
C VAL A 210 1.13 -20.78 -6.14
N THR A 211 -0.01 -20.12 -6.28
CA THR A 211 -1.33 -20.69 -5.98
C THR A 211 -1.73 -21.82 -6.94
N LEU A 212 -1.30 -21.77 -8.20
CA LEU A 212 -1.55 -22.84 -9.19
C LEU A 212 -0.63 -24.05 -8.99
N LEU A 213 0.65 -23.82 -8.68
CA LEU A 213 1.66 -24.87 -8.55
C LEU A 213 1.60 -25.59 -7.19
N CYS A 214 1.24 -24.89 -6.10
CA CYS A 214 1.10 -25.52 -4.79
C CYS A 214 -0.29 -26.16 -4.62
N ARG A 215 -0.32 -27.50 -4.56
CA ARG A 215 -1.56 -28.23 -4.25
C ARG A 215 -2.10 -27.84 -2.87
N PRO A 216 -3.43 -27.72 -2.70
CA PRO A 216 -4.02 -27.49 -1.38
C PRO A 216 -3.62 -28.64 -0.44
N SER A 217 -3.17 -28.29 0.77
CA SER A 217 -2.99 -29.29 1.82
C SER A 217 -4.33 -29.96 2.10
N PRO A 218 -4.38 -31.29 2.26
CA PRO A 218 -5.62 -31.97 2.63
C PRO A 218 -6.15 -31.37 3.93
N VAL A 219 -7.41 -30.94 3.92
CA VAL A 219 -8.11 -30.49 5.11
C VAL A 219 -8.17 -31.69 6.06
N PRO A 220 -7.67 -31.60 7.31
CA PRO A 220 -7.89 -32.66 8.28
C PRO A 220 -9.40 -32.80 8.45
N THR A 221 -9.95 -33.95 8.07
CA THR A 221 -11.32 -34.31 8.41
C THR A 221 -11.38 -34.41 9.93
N ILE A 222 -11.87 -33.33 10.57
CA ILE A 222 -12.32 -33.40 11.95
C ILE A 222 -13.51 -34.37 11.92
N LYS A 223 -13.27 -35.62 12.33
CA LYS A 223 -14.36 -36.53 12.67
C LYS A 223 -15.08 -35.90 13.87
N ILE A 224 -16.32 -35.49 13.65
CA ILE A 224 -17.28 -35.16 14.72
C ILE A 224 -17.64 -36.46 15.44
#